data_AF-A0A6G5QPK7-F1
#
_entry.id   AF-A0A6G5QPK7-F1
#
_cell.length_a   1.000
_cell.length_b   1.000
_cell.length_c   1.000
_cell.angle_alpha   90.00
_cell.angle_beta   90.00
_cell.angle_gamma   90.00
#
_symmetry.space_group_name_H-M   'P 1'
#
loop_
_entity.id
_entity.type
_entity.pdbx_description
1 polymer ?
#
loop_
_entity_poly.entity_id
_entity_poly.type
_entity_poly.pdbx_seq_one_letter_code
_entity_poly.pdbx_strand_id
1 'polypeptide(L)'
;MSSRAKEFVIRSVICILFGFIISYYLSIKIPNFLDIVQNEKLVVANFLFMGIFTVWFLSCYTIRLKFILVLTVLFTALAVGI
;
A
#
# COMPACT_ATOMS: atom_id res chain seq x y z
N MET A 1 6.08 -26.84 -10.01
CA MET A 1 6.32 -25.50 -9.43
C MET A 1 6.79 -25.67 -7.98
N SER A 2 7.97 -25.15 -7.62
CA SER A 2 8.53 -25.31 -6.26
C SER A 2 7.65 -24.61 -5.22
N SER A 3 7.62 -25.12 -3.97
CA SER A 3 6.85 -24.54 -2.87
C SER A 3 7.16 -23.04 -2.65
N ARG A 4 8.42 -22.64 -2.82
CA ARG A 4 8.86 -21.24 -2.71
C ARG A 4 8.30 -20.35 -3.82
N ALA A 5 8.16 -20.88 -5.04
CA ALA A 5 7.60 -20.12 -6.16
C ALA A 5 6.10 -19.86 -5.97
N LYS A 6 5.36 -20.83 -5.41
CA LYS A 6 3.94 -20.64 -5.06
C LYS A 6 3.76 -19.59 -3.96
N GLU A 7 4.59 -19.64 -2.92
CA GLU A 7 4.58 -18.65 -1.84
C GLU A 7 4.89 -17.24 -2.37
N PHE A 8 5.87 -17.11 -3.26
CA PHE A 8 6.21 -15.84 -3.89
C PHE A 8 5.04 -15.27 -4.71
N VAL A 9 4.38 -16.09 -5.53
CA VAL A 9 3.22 -15.64 -6.32
C VAL A 9 2.09 -15.15 -5.40
N ILE A 10 1.77 -15.90 -4.34
CA ILE A 10 0.74 -15.50 -3.37
C ILE A 10 1.10 -14.17 -2.70
N ARG A 11 2.36 -14.01 -2.27
CA ARG A 11 2.86 -12.74 -1.69
C ARG A 11 2.70 -11.58 -2.67
N SER A 12 3.09 -11.77 -3.92
CA SER A 12 3.01 -10.73 -4.95
C SER A 12 1.56 -10.34 -5.25
N VAL A 13 0.64 -11.30 -5.35
CA VAL A 13 -0.79 -11.02 -5.58
C VAL A 13 -1.39 -10.22 -4.42
N ILE A 14 -1.15 -10.66 -3.18
CA ILE A 14 -1.64 -9.95 -1.99
C ILE A 14 -1.07 -8.53 -1.97
N CYS A 15 0.22 -8.40 -2.19
CA CYS A 15 0.88 -7.13 -2.22
C CYS A 15 0.35 -6.16 -3.28
N ILE A 16 0.16 -6.63 -4.51
CA ILE A 16 -0.31 -5.78 -5.60
C ILE A 16 -1.74 -5.33 -5.31
N LEU A 17 -2.64 -6.26 -4.96
CA LEU A 17 -4.04 -5.95 -4.72
C LEU A 17 -4.23 -5.08 -3.48
N PHE A 18 -3.75 -5.52 -2.32
CA PHE A 18 -3.92 -4.78 -1.08
C PHE A 18 -3.06 -3.52 -1.03
N GLY A 19 -1.84 -3.58 -1.57
CA GLY A 19 -0.98 -2.41 -1.66
C GLY A 19 -1.59 -1.32 -2.51
N PHE A 20 -2.24 -1.66 -3.63
CA PHE A 20 -2.94 -0.70 -4.47
C PHE A 20 -4.09 -0.03 -3.70
N ILE A 21 -4.95 -0.82 -3.06
CA ILE A 21 -6.10 -0.31 -2.30
C ILE A 21 -5.65 0.60 -1.16
N ILE A 22 -4.69 0.15 -0.34
CA ILE A 22 -4.16 0.91 0.79
C ILE A 22 -3.52 2.21 0.31
N SER A 23 -2.69 2.13 -0.73
CA SER A 23 -1.99 3.32 -1.28
C SER A 23 -2.99 4.33 -1.82
N TYR A 24 -4.04 3.87 -2.51
CA TYR A 24 -5.10 4.72 -3.04
C TYR A 24 -5.90 5.42 -1.94
N TYR A 25 -6.29 4.68 -0.90
CA TYR A 25 -7.04 5.28 0.20
C TYR A 25 -6.21 6.31 0.96
N LEU A 26 -4.97 5.96 1.30
CA LEU A 26 -4.08 6.87 2.02
C LEU A 26 -3.72 8.09 1.18
N SER A 27 -3.51 7.93 -0.13
CA SER A 27 -3.15 9.05 -0.99
C SER A 27 -4.27 10.07 -1.17
N ILE A 28 -5.53 9.68 -0.97
CA ILE A 28 -6.68 10.60 -0.96
C ILE A 28 -6.89 11.19 0.43
N LYS A 29 -6.82 10.37 1.47
CA LYS A 29 -7.11 10.81 2.84
C LYS A 29 -6.04 11.73 3.41
N ILE A 30 -4.76 11.45 3.17
CA ILE A 30 -3.65 12.25 3.72
C ILE A 30 -3.71 13.71 3.25
N PRO A 31 -3.85 14.03 1.94
CA PRO A 31 -3.97 15.43 1.50
C PRO A 31 -5.23 16.14 2.02
N ASN A 32 -6.31 15.39 2.25
CA ASN A 32 -7.52 15.93 2.85
C ASN A 32 -7.36 16.21 4.35
N PHE A 33 -6.69 15.32 5.08
CA PHE A 33 -6.38 15.48 6.50
C PHE A 33 -5.41 16.65 6.75
N LEU A 34 -4.44 16.83 5.85
CA LEU A 34 -3.46 17.93 5.89
C LEU A 34 -3.99 19.25 5.33
N ASP A 35 -5.25 19.29 4.91
CA ASP A 35 -5.93 20.44 4.30
C ASP A 35 -5.11 21.13 3.19
N ILE A 36 -4.50 20.32 2.30
CA ILE A 36 -3.68 20.82 1.20
C ILE A 36 -4.54 21.65 0.25
N VAL A 37 -3.98 22.72 -0.30
CA VAL A 37 -4.68 23.59 -1.27
C VAL A 37 -5.21 22.77 -2.45
N GLN A 38 -6.46 23.03 -2.85
CA GLN A 38 -7.21 22.22 -3.82
C GLN A 38 -6.46 22.00 -5.16
N ASN A 39 -5.68 23.00 -5.61
CA ASN A 39 -4.88 22.91 -6.83
C ASN A 39 -3.68 21.95 -6.74
N GLU A 40 -3.16 21.70 -5.54
CA GLU A 40 -2.00 20.82 -5.30
C GLU A 40 -2.42 19.42 -4.84
N LYS A 41 -3.66 19.26 -4.35
CA LYS A 41 -4.18 17.98 -3.84
C LYS A 41 -3.96 16.82 -4.81
N LEU A 42 -4.22 17.02 -6.11
CA LEU A 42 -4.08 15.97 -7.11
C LEU A 42 -2.61 15.53 -7.29
N VAL A 43 -1.69 16.50 -7.31
CA VAL A 43 -0.26 16.24 -7.47
C VAL A 43 0.28 15.48 -6.26
N VAL A 44 -0.07 15.96 -5.06
CA VAL A 44 0.35 15.32 -3.80
C VAL A 44 -0.27 13.93 -3.65
N ALA A 45 -1.54 13.76 -4.00
CA ALA A 45 -2.19 12.45 -3.99
C ALA A 45 -1.47 11.47 -4.94
N ASN A 46 -1.17 11.87 -6.17
CA ASN A 46 -0.46 11.00 -7.10
C ASN A 46 0.97 10.66 -6.64
N PHE A 47 1.68 11.64 -6.05
CA PHE A 47 3.01 11.41 -5.48
C PHE A 47 2.96 10.41 -4.31
N LEU A 48 2.03 10.60 -3.36
CA LEU A 48 1.84 9.69 -2.24
C LEU A 48 1.42 8.29 -2.71
N PHE A 49 0.53 8.22 -3.70
CA PHE A 49 0.08 6.96 -4.28
C PHE A 49 1.26 6.16 -4.83
N MET A 50 2.09 6.78 -5.69
CA MET A 50 3.30 6.13 -6.22
C MET A 50 4.26 5.74 -5.09
N GLY A 51 4.57 6.66 -4.18
CA GLY A 51 5.54 6.42 -3.12
C GLY A 51 5.14 5.26 -2.20
N ILE A 52 3.90 5.27 -1.70
CA ILE A 52 3.38 4.21 -0.83
C ILE A 52 3.33 2.89 -1.59
N PHE A 53 2.84 2.89 -2.83
CA PHE A 53 2.72 1.67 -3.63
C PHE A 53 4.08 1.05 -3.97
N THR A 54 5.09 1.86 -4.30
CA THR A 54 6.45 1.38 -4.57
C THR A 54 7.09 0.75 -3.32
N VAL A 55 6.98 1.40 -2.16
CA VAL A 55 7.48 0.84 -0.89
C VAL A 55 6.76 -0.46 -0.54
N TRP A 56 5.46 -0.52 -0.78
CA TRP A 56 4.66 -1.72 -0.58
C TRP A 56 5.15 -2.86 -1.49
N PHE A 57 5.36 -2.57 -2.78
CA PHE A 57 5.84 -3.54 -3.75
C PHE A 57 7.23 -4.09 -3.41
N LEU A 58 8.16 -3.25 -2.95
CA LEU A 58 9.49 -3.68 -2.49
C LEU A 58 9.40 -4.62 -1.29
N SER A 59 8.47 -4.37 -0.37
CA SER A 59 8.23 -5.20 0.81
C SER A 59 7.84 -6.65 0.46
N CYS A 60 7.23 -6.85 -0.71
CA CYS A 60 6.82 -8.16 -1.21
C CYS A 60 7.99 -9.09 -1.50
N TYR A 61 9.14 -8.51 -1.84
CA TYR A 61 10.37 -9.25 -2.07
C TYR A 61 11.08 -9.56 -0.75
N THR A 62 11.12 -8.59 0.17
CA THR A 62 11.96 -8.66 1.38
C THR A 62 11.29 -9.35 2.59
N ILE A 63 9.96 -9.26 2.77
CA ILE A 63 9.35 -9.41 4.12
C ILE A 63 8.81 -10.79 4.61
N ARG A 64 8.71 -11.92 3.90
CA ARG A 64 7.90 -13.10 4.34
C ARG A 64 6.39 -12.83 4.48
N LEU A 65 5.58 -13.82 4.12
CA LEU A 65 4.12 -13.69 4.01
C LEU A 65 3.41 -13.31 5.32
N LYS A 66 3.80 -13.91 6.45
CA LYS A 66 3.14 -13.66 7.75
C LYS A 66 3.18 -12.19 8.15
N PHE A 67 4.32 -11.52 7.92
CA PHE A 67 4.49 -10.11 8.26
C PHE A 67 3.77 -9.19 7.26
N ILE A 68 3.71 -9.56 5.98
CA ILE A 68 2.91 -8.82 4.99
C ILE A 68 1.44 -8.81 5.39
N LEU A 69 0.89 -9.93 5.85
CA LEU A 69 -0.51 -9.99 6.31
C LEU A 69 -0.75 -9.06 7.51
N VAL A 70 0.17 -9.03 8.49
CA VAL A 70 0.07 -8.12 9.64
C VAL A 70 0.14 -6.65 9.20
N LEU A 71 1.07 -6.31 8.30
CA LEU A 71 1.17 -4.96 7.73
C LEU A 71 -0.11 -4.58 6.99
N THR A 72 -0.67 -5.48 6.17
CA THR A 72 -1.94 -5.24 5.47
C THR A 72 -3.05 -4.91 6.45
N VAL A 73 -3.20 -5.65 7.55
CA VAL A 73 -4.24 -5.37 8.56
C VAL A 73 -4.01 -4.01 9.23
N LEU A 74 -2.77 -3.71 9.65
CA LEU A 74 -2.43 -2.45 10.29
C LEU A 74 -2.69 -1.24 9.39
N PHE A 75 -2.22 -1.29 8.14
CA PHE A 75 -2.40 -0.19 7.20
C PHE A 75 -3.83 -0.08 6.70
N THR A 76 -4.58 -1.17 6.62
CA THR A 76 -6.03 -1.11 6.35
C THR A 76 -6.77 -0.44 7.51
N ALA A 77 -6.44 -0.78 8.76
CA ALA A 77 -7.02 -0.13 9.93
C ALA A 77 -6.69 1.38 9.96
N LEU A 78 -5.45 1.74 9.65
CA LEU A 78 -5.02 3.13 9.51
C LEU A 78 -5.79 3.85 8.40
N ALA A 79 -5.91 3.23 7.22
CA ALA A 79 -6.62 3.80 6.09
C ALA A 79 -8.13 3.97 6.35
N VAL A 80 -8.73 3.16 7.23
CA VAL A 80 -10.14 3.31 7.65
C VAL A 80 -10.28 4.36 8.74
N GLY A 81 -9.34 4.45 9.69
CA GLY A 81 -9.42 5.30 10.88
C GLY A 81 -9.04 6.77 10.69
N ILE A 82 -8.20 7.09 9.69
CA ILE A 82 -7.95 8.48 9.22
C ILE A 82 -9.14 8.95 8.39
#